data_AF-A0A5C7J5I2-F1
#
_entry.id   AF-A0A5C7J5I2-F1
#
_cell.length_a   1.000
_cell.length_b   1.000
_cell.length_c   1.000
_cell.angle_alpha   90.00
_cell.angle_beta   90.00
_cell.angle_gamma   90.00
#
_symmetry.space_group_name_H-M   'P 1'
#
loop_
_entity.id
_entity.type
_entity.pdbx_description
1 polymer ?
#
loop_
_entity_poly.entity_id
_entity_poly.type
_entity_poly.pdbx_seq_one_letter_code
_entity_poly.pdbx_strand_id
1 'polypeptide(L)'
;MLRDYTTYLIKNQFRDLSDRKAQKLVRVIDQNIMRLFALEDRFEIGYLLPGMRKRRYGSRFGLTIQAQKGAKSLTWHEVVQRVRSDMHFKSDEQTIAALETYLKAHLSVMSATARLRFAQACPDDLLRVYLRVLNS
;
A
#
# COMPACT_ATOMS: atom_id res chain seq x y z
N MET A 1 18.27 -10.69 -6.67
CA MET A 1 16.89 -10.15 -6.74
C MET A 1 16.94 -8.71 -6.25
N LEU A 2 16.76 -7.69 -7.12
CA LEU A 2 16.74 -6.29 -6.67
C LEU A 2 15.72 -6.13 -5.54
N ARG A 3 16.21 -5.84 -4.33
CA ARG A 3 15.39 -5.53 -3.16
C ARG A 3 14.83 -4.13 -3.39
N ASP A 4 13.51 -4.01 -3.38
CA ASP A 4 12.89 -2.68 -3.35
C ASP A 4 13.29 -1.99 -2.05
N TYR A 5 13.77 -0.74 -2.15
CA TYR A 5 14.33 -0.03 -1.00
C TYR A 5 13.29 0.23 0.09
N THR A 6 12.00 0.33 -0.26
CA THR A 6 10.90 0.40 0.73
C THR A 6 10.85 -0.85 1.61
N THR A 7 11.02 -2.03 1.00
CA THR A 7 11.02 -3.30 1.75
C THR A 7 12.23 -3.38 2.69
N TYR A 8 13.37 -2.85 2.26
CA TYR A 8 14.56 -2.75 3.10
C TYR A 8 14.33 -1.82 4.31
N LEU A 9 13.77 -0.63 4.08
CA LEU A 9 13.43 0.31 5.16
C LEU A 9 12.42 -0.30 6.15
N ILE A 10 11.40 -1.01 5.65
CA ILE A 10 10.43 -1.73 6.49
C ILE A 10 11.11 -2.78 7.36
N LYS A 11 12.02 -3.58 6.80
CA LYS A 11 12.77 -4.58 7.57
C LYS A 11 13.61 -3.94 8.68
N ASN A 12 14.22 -2.79 8.42
CA ASN A 12 15.02 -2.11 9.44
C ASN A 12 14.17 -1.61 10.62
N GLN A 13 12.91 -1.24 10.38
CA GLN A 13 11.98 -0.83 11.44
C GLN A 13 11.38 -2.04 12.18
N PHE A 14 11.13 -3.14 11.45
CA PHE A 14 10.66 -4.40 12.03
C PHE A 14 11.80 -5.44 12.06
N ARG A 15 12.75 -5.27 12.99
CA ARG A 15 13.97 -6.09 13.05
C ARG A 15 13.73 -7.60 13.09
N ASP A 16 12.61 -8.02 13.66
CA ASP A 16 12.25 -9.44 13.82
C ASP A 16 11.56 -10.05 12.58
N LEU A 17 11.25 -9.24 11.55
CA LEU A 17 10.65 -9.76 10.32
C LEU A 17 11.72 -10.37 9.40
N SER A 18 11.49 -11.61 8.99
CA SER A 18 12.24 -12.22 7.90
C SER A 18 12.00 -11.47 6.58
N ASP A 19 12.98 -11.51 5.66
CA ASP A 19 12.86 -10.87 4.34
C ASP A 19 11.56 -11.26 3.62
N ARG A 20 11.17 -12.52 3.73
CA ARG A 20 9.94 -13.05 3.11
C ARG A 20 8.69 -12.44 3.75
N LYS A 21 8.67 -12.24 5.07
CA LYS A 21 7.56 -11.59 5.77
C LYS A 21 7.48 -10.10 5.45
N ALA A 22 8.62 -9.39 5.38
CA ALA A 22 8.66 -7.98 4.99
C ALA A 22 8.14 -7.76 3.55
N GLN A 23 8.57 -8.61 2.60
CA GLN A 23 8.04 -8.57 1.22
C GLN A 23 6.54 -8.91 1.16
N LYS A 24 6.08 -9.87 1.97
CA LYS A 24 4.65 -10.20 2.07
C LYS A 24 3.87 -8.99 2.60
N LEU A 25 4.37 -8.33 3.65
CA LEU A 25 3.74 -7.16 4.26
C LEU A 25 3.55 -6.04 3.23
N VAL A 26 4.62 -5.61 2.57
CA VAL A 26 4.56 -4.57 1.52
C VAL A 26 3.53 -4.94 0.45
N ARG A 27 3.55 -6.19 -0.02
CA ARG A 27 2.61 -6.67 -1.03
C ARG A 27 1.16 -6.64 -0.55
N VAL A 28 0.90 -7.13 0.66
CA VAL A 28 -0.46 -7.17 1.24
C VAL A 28 -0.99 -5.76 1.42
N ILE A 29 -0.16 -4.85 1.93
CA ILE A 29 -0.53 -3.44 2.10
C ILE A 29 -0.87 -2.82 0.74
N ASP A 30 0.00 -2.93 -0.26
CA ASP A 30 -0.22 -2.31 -1.57
C ASP A 30 -1.48 -2.82 -2.28
N GLN A 31 -1.74 -4.12 -2.17
CA GLN A 31 -2.93 -4.72 -2.77
C GLN A 31 -4.23 -4.21 -2.15
N ASN A 32 -4.22 -3.91 -0.87
CA ASN A 32 -5.39 -3.40 -0.17
C ASN A 32 -5.50 -1.87 -0.29
N ILE A 33 -4.39 -1.13 -0.15
CA ILE A 33 -4.35 0.33 -0.35
C ILE A 33 -4.80 0.69 -1.76
N MET A 34 -4.36 -0.01 -2.79
CA MET A 34 -4.77 0.29 -4.16
C MET A 34 -6.29 0.18 -4.37
N ARG A 35 -6.99 -0.64 -3.56
CA ARG A 35 -8.45 -0.79 -3.65
C ARG A 35 -9.22 0.35 -2.97
N LEU A 36 -8.53 1.26 -2.28
CA LEU A 36 -9.10 2.54 -1.81
C LEU A 36 -9.30 3.51 -2.96
N PHE A 37 -8.45 3.45 -3.99
CA PHE A 37 -8.49 4.37 -5.13
C PHE A 37 -9.64 4.05 -6.09
N ALA A 38 -10.14 5.08 -6.75
CA ALA A 38 -11.10 4.97 -7.85
C ALA A 38 -10.51 4.11 -8.98
N LEU A 39 -11.36 3.50 -9.80
CA LEU A 39 -10.91 2.56 -10.82
C LEU A 39 -10.02 3.24 -11.87
N GLU A 40 -10.33 4.48 -12.24
CA GLU A 40 -9.54 5.30 -13.16
C GLU A 40 -8.09 5.54 -12.68
N ASP A 41 -7.88 5.75 -11.38
CA ASP A 41 -6.56 6.12 -10.83
C ASP A 41 -5.66 4.92 -10.54
N ARG A 42 -6.23 3.71 -10.42
CA ARG A 42 -5.49 2.51 -10.01
C ARG A 42 -4.33 2.17 -10.92
N PHE A 43 -4.43 2.50 -12.22
CA PHE A 43 -3.32 2.28 -13.15
C PHE A 43 -2.13 3.15 -12.78
N GLU A 44 -2.34 4.46 -12.66
CA GLU A 44 -1.28 5.43 -12.33
C GLU A 44 -0.69 5.14 -10.95
N ILE A 45 -1.54 4.95 -9.94
CA ILE A 45 -1.10 4.66 -8.57
C ILE A 45 -0.37 3.32 -8.48
N GLY A 46 -0.80 2.32 -9.26
CA GLY A 46 -0.19 1.00 -9.27
C GLY A 46 1.30 1.01 -9.64
N TYR A 47 1.77 1.97 -10.44
CA TYR A 47 3.21 2.13 -10.76
C TYR A 47 4.01 2.74 -9.62
N LEU A 48 3.36 3.50 -8.74
CA LEU A 48 3.99 4.11 -7.58
C LEU A 48 4.22 3.07 -6.48
N LEU A 49 3.33 2.09 -6.34
CA LEU A 49 3.35 1.10 -5.27
C LEU A 49 4.41 -0.02 -5.49
N PRO A 50 5.39 -0.20 -4.58
CA PRO A 50 6.54 -1.11 -4.76
C PRO A 50 6.17 -2.59 -4.81
N GLY A 51 5.20 -3.03 -4.01
CA GLY A 51 4.66 -4.38 -3.97
C GLY A 51 3.91 -4.79 -5.24
N MET A 52 3.65 -3.83 -6.13
CA MET A 52 2.95 -4.03 -7.39
C MET A 52 3.90 -4.17 -8.60
N ARG A 53 5.12 -3.62 -8.53
CA ARG A 53 6.10 -3.48 -9.64
C ARG A 53 6.44 -4.75 -10.46
N LYS A 54 6.15 -5.96 -9.95
CA LYS A 54 6.54 -7.25 -10.57
C LYS A 54 5.37 -8.07 -11.13
N ARG A 55 4.14 -7.55 -11.20
CA ARG A 55 2.97 -8.35 -11.63
C ARG A 55 2.31 -7.82 -12.91
N ARG A 56 1.73 -8.75 -13.67
CA ARG A 56 0.82 -8.44 -14.78
C ARG A 56 -0.46 -7.86 -14.18
N TYR A 57 -0.61 -6.55 -14.28
CA TYR A 57 -1.63 -5.74 -13.62
C TYR A 57 -3.07 -5.98 -14.15
N GLY A 58 -3.23 -6.60 -15.33
CA GLY A 58 -4.51 -6.71 -16.04
C GLY A 58 -5.68 -7.33 -15.24
N SER A 59 -5.61 -8.62 -14.87
CA SER A 59 -6.80 -9.35 -14.42
C SER A 59 -7.09 -9.29 -12.91
N ARG A 60 -6.09 -9.10 -12.05
CA ARG A 60 -6.28 -9.16 -10.58
C ARG A 60 -6.64 -7.81 -9.93
N PHE A 61 -6.51 -6.70 -10.66
CA PHE A 61 -6.60 -5.36 -10.09
C PHE A 61 -7.58 -4.42 -10.80
N GLY A 62 -8.44 -4.94 -11.67
CA GLY A 62 -9.46 -4.12 -12.31
C GLY A 62 -8.96 -3.34 -13.53
N LEU A 63 -7.95 -3.84 -14.23
CA LEU A 63 -7.42 -3.19 -15.44
C LEU A 63 -7.85 -3.92 -16.73
N THR A 64 -8.63 -4.99 -16.59
CA THR A 64 -9.47 -5.54 -17.66
C THR A 64 -10.93 -5.20 -17.39
N ILE A 65 -11.72 -5.03 -18.44
CA ILE A 65 -13.17 -4.71 -18.38
C ILE A 65 -13.92 -5.69 -17.45
N GLN A 66 -13.52 -6.97 -17.43
CA GLN A 66 -14.11 -7.98 -16.54
C GLN A 66 -13.75 -7.79 -15.07
N ALA A 67 -12.51 -7.39 -14.77
CA ALA A 67 -12.06 -7.17 -13.40
C ALA A 67 -12.64 -5.86 -12.83
N GLN A 68 -12.94 -4.86 -13.67
CA GLN A 68 -13.61 -3.62 -13.28
C GLN A 68 -15.05 -3.88 -12.78
N LYS A 69 -15.79 -4.79 -13.44
CA LYS A 69 -17.17 -5.13 -13.08
C LYS A 69 -17.34 -5.79 -11.70
N GLY A 70 -16.26 -6.33 -11.11
CA GLY A 70 -16.30 -7.00 -9.80
C GLY A 70 -15.39 -6.38 -8.73
N ALA A 71 -14.63 -5.33 -9.04
CA ALA A 71 -13.66 -4.75 -8.13
C ALA A 71 -14.29 -3.70 -7.21
N LYS A 72 -14.92 -4.16 -6.11
CA LYS A 72 -15.43 -3.28 -5.05
C LYS A 72 -14.30 -2.40 -4.47
N SER A 73 -14.55 -1.11 -4.32
CA SER A 73 -13.71 -0.24 -3.50
C SER A 73 -13.76 -0.71 -2.05
N LEU A 74 -12.64 -0.54 -1.35
CA LEU A 74 -12.58 -0.76 0.09
C LEU A 74 -12.65 0.59 0.80
N THR A 75 -13.23 0.58 1.99
CA THR A 75 -13.06 1.64 2.99
C THR A 75 -11.70 1.49 3.70
N TRP A 76 -11.23 2.55 4.34
CA TRP A 76 -10.00 2.49 5.15
C TRP A 76 -10.09 1.41 6.25
N HIS A 77 -11.24 1.31 6.91
CA HIS A 77 -11.47 0.28 7.93
C HIS A 77 -11.35 -1.13 7.36
N GLU A 78 -11.93 -1.41 6.19
CA GLU A 78 -11.80 -2.72 5.53
C GLU A 78 -10.35 -3.03 5.13
N VAL A 79 -9.56 -2.02 4.74
CA VAL A 79 -8.12 -2.19 4.48
C VAL A 79 -7.39 -2.60 5.76
N VAL A 80 -7.64 -1.91 6.87
CA VAL A 80 -7.05 -2.27 8.18
C VAL A 80 -7.42 -3.70 8.55
N GLN A 81 -8.71 -4.08 8.47
CA GLN A 81 -9.14 -5.45 8.81
C GLN A 81 -8.50 -6.52 7.92
N ARG A 82 -8.40 -6.28 6.61
CA ARG A 82 -7.78 -7.24 5.68
C ARG A 82 -6.29 -7.39 5.93
N VAL A 83 -5.56 -6.28 6.11
CA VAL A 83 -4.12 -6.32 6.41
C VAL A 83 -3.87 -7.03 7.74
N ARG A 84 -4.69 -6.75 8.75
CA ARG A 84 -4.66 -7.44 10.06
C ARG A 84 -4.81 -8.95 9.90
N SER A 85 -5.84 -9.38 9.17
CA SER A 85 -6.11 -10.80 8.90
C SER A 85 -4.98 -11.47 8.12
N ASP A 86 -4.53 -10.86 7.02
CA ASP A 86 -3.52 -11.43 6.11
C ASP A 86 -2.13 -11.53 6.74
N MET A 87 -1.82 -10.63 7.68
CA MET A 87 -0.55 -10.56 8.40
C MET A 87 -0.61 -11.14 9.81
N HIS A 88 -1.79 -11.56 10.27
CA HIS A 88 -2.04 -12.05 11.63
C HIS A 88 -1.57 -11.08 12.72
N PHE A 89 -1.86 -9.78 12.54
CA PHE A 89 -1.63 -8.79 13.60
C PHE A 89 -2.64 -8.96 14.74
N LYS A 90 -2.19 -8.70 15.97
CA LYS A 90 -2.98 -8.94 17.18
C LYS A 90 -4.10 -7.91 17.35
N SER A 91 -3.84 -6.65 16.97
CA SER A 91 -4.77 -5.53 17.12
C SER A 91 -4.81 -4.65 15.87
N ASP A 92 -5.87 -3.83 15.79
CA ASP A 92 -6.01 -2.81 14.76
C ASP A 92 -4.94 -1.72 14.93
N GLU A 93 -4.59 -1.35 16.17
CA GLU A 93 -3.50 -0.40 16.47
C GLU A 93 -2.15 -0.87 15.91
N GLN A 94 -1.80 -2.14 16.12
CA GLN A 94 -0.59 -2.71 15.55
C GLN A 94 -0.60 -2.66 14.01
N THR A 95 -1.79 -2.88 13.43
CA THR A 95 -1.97 -2.86 11.98
C THR A 95 -1.84 -1.46 11.40
N ILE A 96 -2.43 -0.46 12.07
CA ILE A 96 -2.32 0.96 11.72
C ILE A 96 -0.87 1.41 11.83
N ALA A 97 -0.17 1.07 12.91
CA ALA A 97 1.24 1.40 13.08
C ALA A 97 2.11 0.79 11.95
N ALA A 98 1.80 -0.45 11.53
CA ALA A 98 2.48 -1.07 10.39
C ALA A 98 2.18 -0.39 9.05
N LEU A 99 0.93 0.05 8.84
CA LEU A 99 0.53 0.83 7.67
C LEU A 99 1.21 2.21 7.62
N GLU A 100 1.27 2.91 8.75
CA GLU A 100 1.94 4.21 8.86
C GLU A 100 3.45 4.07 8.65
N THR A 101 4.07 3.05 9.26
CA THR A 101 5.48 2.70 9.03
C THR A 101 5.75 2.43 7.55
N TYR A 102 4.88 1.68 6.90
CA TYR A 102 4.94 1.41 5.47
C TYR A 102 4.86 2.70 4.65
N LEU A 103 3.86 3.55 4.91
CA LEU A 103 3.72 4.82 4.22
C LEU A 103 4.93 5.71 4.44
N LYS A 104 5.48 5.80 5.66
CA LYS A 104 6.68 6.59 5.96
C LYS A 104 7.87 6.12 5.15
N ALA A 105 8.10 4.80 5.13
CA ALA A 105 9.16 4.20 4.32
C ALA A 105 8.92 4.48 2.83
N HIS A 106 7.72 4.25 2.32
CA HIS A 106 7.41 4.41 0.90
C HIS A 106 7.55 5.86 0.43
N LEU A 107 7.03 6.81 1.19
CA LEU A 107 7.11 8.24 0.87
C LEU A 107 8.55 8.73 0.82
N SER A 108 9.42 8.26 1.72
CA SER A 108 10.84 8.64 1.73
C SER A 108 11.57 8.33 0.42
N VAL A 109 11.14 7.28 -0.30
CA VAL A 109 11.73 6.90 -1.60
C VAL A 109 11.01 7.42 -2.82
N MET A 110 9.79 7.94 -2.69
CA MET A 110 9.08 8.55 -3.80
C MET A 110 9.67 9.92 -4.16
N SER A 111 9.78 10.20 -5.47
CA SER A 111 10.09 11.54 -5.96
C SER A 111 8.98 12.53 -5.61
N ALA A 112 9.31 13.82 -5.58
CA ALA A 112 8.32 14.87 -5.28
C ALA A 112 7.11 14.81 -6.23
N THR A 113 7.34 14.61 -7.53
CA THR A 113 6.27 14.46 -8.54
C THR A 113 5.38 13.24 -8.26
N ALA A 114 5.98 12.10 -7.89
CA ALA A 114 5.22 10.91 -7.54
C ALA A 114 4.39 11.12 -6.27
N ARG A 115 4.92 11.81 -5.27
CA ARG A 115 4.19 12.14 -4.03
C ARG A 115 2.98 13.02 -4.29
N LEU A 116 3.13 14.03 -5.16
CA LEU A 116 2.03 14.91 -5.56
C LEU A 116 0.91 14.13 -6.26
N ARG A 117 1.26 13.29 -7.25
CA ARG A 117 0.28 12.45 -7.96
C ARG A 117 -0.46 11.49 -7.03
N PHE A 118 0.29 10.87 -6.10
CA PHE A 118 -0.30 10.00 -5.09
C PHE A 118 -1.28 10.76 -4.19
N ALA A 119 -0.90 11.94 -3.71
CA ALA A 119 -1.76 12.78 -2.86
C ALA A 119 -3.01 13.27 -3.61
N GLN A 120 -2.89 13.61 -4.90
CA GLN A 120 -4.01 14.08 -5.72
C GLN A 120 -5.10 13.01 -5.92
N ALA A 121 -4.71 11.75 -6.07
CA ALA A 121 -5.66 10.64 -6.23
C ALA A 121 -6.04 9.97 -4.90
N CYS A 122 -5.44 10.37 -3.77
CA CYS A 122 -5.72 9.75 -2.47
C CYS A 122 -7.15 10.06 -2.01
N PRO A 123 -7.93 9.05 -1.61
CA PRO A 123 -9.19 9.31 -0.91
C PRO A 123 -8.91 9.94 0.46
N ASP A 124 -9.85 10.75 0.95
CA ASP A 124 -9.72 11.59 2.15
C ASP A 124 -9.17 10.85 3.38
N ASP A 125 -9.65 9.63 3.64
CA ASP A 125 -9.20 8.84 4.78
C ASP A 125 -7.71 8.47 4.68
N LEU A 126 -7.24 8.10 3.49
CA LEU A 126 -5.83 7.80 3.26
C LEU A 126 -4.98 9.07 3.26
N LEU A 127 -5.52 10.18 2.74
CA LEU A 127 -4.85 11.48 2.74
C LEU A 127 -4.58 11.97 4.17
N ARG A 128 -5.51 11.76 5.11
CA ARG A 128 -5.30 12.08 6.54
C ARG A 128 -4.13 11.30 7.15
N VAL A 129 -4.02 10.01 6.83
CA VAL A 129 -2.90 9.17 7.30
C VAL A 129 -1.59 9.62 6.64
N TYR A 130 -1.63 9.91 5.35
CA TYR A 130 -0.50 10.44 4.58
C TYR A 130 0.05 11.73 5.18
N LEU A 131 -0.81 12.71 5.48
CA LEU A 131 -0.41 13.99 6.05
C LEU A 131 0.13 13.84 7.47
N ARG A 132 -0.45 12.95 8.28
CA ARG A 132 0.06 12.61 9.62
C ARG A 132 1.48 12.07 9.56
N VAL A 133 1.71 11.11 8.65
CA VAL A 133 3.03 10.48 8.46
C VAL A 133 4.08 11.49 7.99
N LEU A 134 3.71 12.44 7.12
CA LEU A 134 4.63 13.51 6.68
C LEU A 134 5.04 14.45 7.81
N ASN A 135 4.15 14.67 8.79
CA ASN A 135 4.39 15.57 9.93
C ASN A 135 5.05 14.87 11.14
N SER A 136 5.40 13.58 11.02
CA SER A 136 6.01 12.75 12.08
C SER A 136 7.39 12.23 11.71
#